data_AF-A0A9D6VZ41-F1
#
_entry.id   AF-A0A9D6VZ41-F1
#
_cell.length_a   1.000
_cell.length_b   1.000
_cell.length_c   1.000
_cell.angle_alpha   90.00
_cell.angle_beta   90.00
_cell.angle_gamma   90.00
#
_symmetry.space_group_name_H-M   'P 1'
#
loop_
_entity.id
_entity.type
_entity.pdbx_description
1 polymer ?
#
loop_
_entity_poly.entity_id
_entity_poly.type
_entity_poly.pdbx_seq_one_letter_code
_entity_poly.pdbx_strand_id
1 'polypeptide(L)' 'MVAAVVLVVGFVIGAVAVADGIPAIPHTLEGRAACLTCHGEGKLKPAPADHAGRADATCTGCHHAAP' A
#
# COMPACT_ATOMS: atom_id res chain seq x y z
N MET A 1 22.00 -38.08 -19.57
CA MET A 1 20.67 -38.20 -20.19
C MET A 1 19.60 -38.36 -19.10
N VAL A 2 19.37 -37.32 -18.30
CA VAL A 2 18.14 -37.16 -17.50
C VAL A 2 17.69 -35.72 -17.71
N ALA A 3 17.37 -35.43 -18.97
CA ALA A 3 16.56 -34.27 -19.31
C ALA A 3 15.10 -34.63 -19.04
N ALA A 4 14.30 -33.63 -18.62
CA ALA A 4 12.85 -33.59 -18.79
C ALA A 4 11.92 -34.29 -17.77
N VAL A 5 12.02 -34.01 -16.45
CA VAL A 5 10.85 -34.07 -15.54
C VAL A 5 10.97 -33.08 -14.35
N VAL A 6 11.19 -31.79 -14.60
CA VAL A 6 10.83 -30.72 -13.64
C VAL A 6 10.11 -29.58 -14.37
N LEU A 7 9.11 -29.95 -15.16
CA LEU A 7 7.86 -29.20 -15.20
C LEU A 7 7.14 -29.65 -13.90
N VAL A 8 6.74 -28.79 -12.97
CA VAL A 8 5.51 -27.98 -13.04
C VAL A 8 5.53 -27.03 -11.82
N VAL A 9 5.56 -25.72 -12.06
CA VAL A 9 4.94 -24.63 -11.26
C VAL A 9 5.44 -24.43 -9.82
N GLY A 10 6.15 -23.33 -9.52
CA GLY A 10 6.20 -22.88 -8.12
C GLY A 10 7.13 -21.74 -7.69
N PHE A 11 8.11 -21.30 -8.49
CA PHE A 11 9.14 -20.42 -7.91
C PHE A 11 9.74 -19.38 -8.87
N VAL A 12 8.89 -18.59 -9.51
CA VAL A 12 9.31 -17.34 -10.20
C VAL A 12 8.33 -16.21 -9.91
N ILE A 13 7.99 -16.00 -8.64
CA ILE A 13 7.42 -14.72 -8.19
C ILE A 13 8.51 -14.01 -7.41
N GLY A 14 9.48 -13.45 -8.13
CA GLY A 14 10.30 -12.38 -7.59
C GLY A 14 9.36 -11.22 -7.27
N ALA A 15 9.33 -10.81 -6.01
CA ALA A 15 8.55 -9.67 -5.55
C ALA A 15 8.96 -8.42 -6.34
N VAL A 16 8.14 -8.02 -7.30
CA VAL A 16 8.24 -6.68 -7.90
C VAL A 16 7.57 -5.74 -6.89
N ALA A 17 8.37 -5.15 -6.01
CA ALA A 17 7.92 -4.05 -5.18
C ALA A 17 7.91 -2.79 -6.04
N VAL A 18 6.85 -2.60 -6.84
CA VAL A 18 6.60 -1.30 -7.49
C VAL A 18 5.93 -0.38 -6.46
N ALA A 19 6.75 0.20 -5.58
CA ALA A 19 6.32 1.30 -4.71
C ALA A 19 6.34 2.66 -5.45
N ASP A 20 6.43 2.66 -6.78
CA ASP A 20 6.34 3.86 -7.59
C ASP A 20 4.88 4.34 -7.62
N GLY A 21 4.57 5.32 -6.77
CA GLY A 21 3.28 6.03 -6.75
C GLY A 21 2.59 6.08 -5.40
N ILE A 22 3.05 5.35 -4.38
CA ILE A 22 2.50 5.44 -3.02
C ILE A 22 3.28 6.53 -2.26
N PRO A 23 2.67 7.69 -1.98
CA PRO A 23 3.36 8.75 -1.25
C PRO A 23 3.65 8.35 0.20
N ALA A 24 4.80 8.76 0.70
CA ALA A 24 5.11 8.73 2.12
C ALA A 24 4.24 9.74 2.89
N ILE A 25 3.98 9.47 4.17
CA ILE A 25 3.23 10.34 5.07
C ILE A 25 4.17 11.47 5.54
N PRO A 26 3.95 12.73 5.16
CA PRO A 26 4.89 13.84 5.41
C PRO A 26 4.68 14.50 6.78
N HIS A 27 3.89 13.90 7.67
CA HIS A 27 3.57 14.44 8.98
C HIS A 27 3.57 13.32 10.04
N THR A 28 3.65 13.72 11.30
CA THR A 28 3.57 12.77 12.42
C THR A 28 2.19 12.13 12.52
N LEU A 29 2.15 10.90 13.06
CA LEU A 29 0.91 10.17 13.32
C LEU A 29 0.41 10.30 14.77
N GLU A 30 1.23 10.88 15.65
CA GLU A 30 0.91 11.02 17.06
C GLU A 30 -0.30 11.95 17.25
N GLY A 31 -1.38 11.40 17.82
CA GLY A 31 -2.69 12.07 17.90
C GLY A 31 -3.42 12.24 16.55
N ARG A 32 -2.93 11.64 15.46
CA ARG A 32 -3.44 11.80 14.08
C ARG A 32 -3.62 10.47 13.33
N ALA A 33 -3.80 9.37 14.07
CA ALA A 33 -3.94 8.03 13.49
C ALA A 33 -5.29 7.79 12.79
N ALA A 34 -6.31 8.64 13.03
CA ALA A 34 -7.61 8.57 12.36
C ALA A 34 -7.54 9.22 10.96
N CYS A 35 -6.96 8.50 10.00
CA CYS A 35 -6.58 8.99 8.67
C CYS A 35 -7.73 9.71 7.94
N LEU A 36 -8.92 9.13 7.96
CA LEU A 36 -10.11 9.61 7.25
C LEU A 36 -10.68 10.92 7.82
N THR A 37 -10.22 11.38 8.99
CA THR A 37 -10.57 12.72 9.51
C THR A 37 -10.14 13.82 8.56
N CYS A 38 -8.96 13.66 7.93
CA CYS A 38 -8.40 14.62 6.98
C CYS A 38 -8.40 14.10 5.54
N HIS A 39 -8.32 12.78 5.35
CA HIS A 39 -8.20 12.12 4.06
C HIS A 39 -9.48 11.42 3.58
N GLY A 40 -10.59 11.55 4.28
CA GLY A 40 -11.89 11.06 3.82
C GLY A 40 -12.46 11.87 2.65
N GLU A 41 -13.55 11.37 2.07
CA GLU A 41 -14.27 12.06 1.00
C GLU A 41 -14.72 13.46 1.44
N GLY A 42 -14.41 14.48 0.61
CA GLY A 42 -14.72 15.88 0.90
C GLY A 42 -13.98 16.48 2.10
N LYS A 43 -12.95 15.83 2.62
CA LYS A 43 -12.11 16.35 3.72
C LYS A 43 -10.94 17.20 3.20
N LEU A 44 -10.04 17.59 4.10
CA LEU A 44 -8.95 18.52 3.83
C LEU A 44 -8.08 18.11 2.64
N LYS A 45 -7.72 16.82 2.55
CA LYS A 45 -6.93 16.27 1.46
C LYS A 45 -7.42 14.86 1.16
N PRO A 46 -8.55 14.68 0.46
CA PRO A 46 -9.17 13.38 0.27
C PRO A 46 -8.20 12.41 -0.41
N ALA A 47 -8.30 11.13 -0.03
CA ALA A 47 -7.68 10.06 -0.78
C ALA A 47 -8.25 10.02 -2.22
N PRO A 48 -7.52 9.45 -3.19
CA PRO A 48 -8.04 9.31 -4.55
C PRO A 48 -9.29 8.42 -4.58
N ALA A 49 -10.11 8.55 -5.63
CA ALA A 49 -11.41 7.87 -5.72
C ALA A 49 -11.32 6.33 -5.68
N ASP A 50 -10.18 5.76 -6.09
CA ASP A 50 -9.91 4.32 -6.05
C ASP A 50 -9.63 3.77 -4.62
N HIS A 51 -9.63 4.65 -3.60
CA HIS A 51 -9.56 4.29 -2.18
C HIS A 51 -10.94 4.20 -1.52
N ALA A 52 -12.03 4.31 -2.30
CA ALA A 52 -13.39 4.23 -1.79
C ALA A 52 -13.60 2.95 -0.95
N GLY A 53 -14.17 3.12 0.26
CA GLY A 53 -14.50 2.02 1.17
C GLY A 53 -13.33 1.45 1.98
N ARG A 54 -12.09 1.97 1.84
CA ARG A 54 -10.98 1.56 2.70
C ARG A 54 -11.17 2.07 4.12
N ALA A 55 -10.90 1.20 5.10
CA ALA A 55 -10.93 1.55 6.52
C ALA A 55 -9.60 2.17 6.98
N ASP A 56 -9.64 3.05 7.98
CA ASP A 56 -8.47 3.73 8.58
C ASP A 56 -7.31 2.77 8.87
N ALA A 57 -7.60 1.58 9.40
CA ALA A 57 -6.59 0.59 9.76
C ALA A 57 -5.76 0.05 8.57
N THR A 58 -6.18 0.30 7.33
CA THR A 58 -5.50 -0.22 6.13
C THR A 58 -4.44 0.74 5.57
N CYS A 59 -4.48 2.02 5.96
CA CYS A 59 -3.69 3.08 5.34
C CYS A 59 -2.18 2.86 5.49
N THR A 60 -1.74 2.46 6.69
CA THR A 60 -0.32 2.25 7.01
C THR A 60 0.23 0.91 6.53
N GLY A 61 -0.59 0.08 5.86
CA GLY A 61 -0.10 -1.11 5.18
C GLY A 61 0.69 -0.80 3.90
N CYS A 62 0.53 0.42 3.36
CA CYS A 62 1.23 0.88 2.17
C CYS A 62 1.88 2.25 2.35
N HIS A 63 1.20 3.18 3.02
CA HIS A 63 1.74 4.52 3.29
C HIS A 63 2.55 4.51 4.57
N HIS A 64 3.86 4.71 4.46
CA HIS A 64 4.76 4.79 5.61
C HIS A 64 5.15 6.23 5.91
N ALA A 65 5.50 6.52 7.16
CA ALA A 65 6.09 7.80 7.53
C ALA A 65 7.30 8.10 6.63
N ALA A 66 7.43 9.36 6.21
CA ALA A 66 8.65 9.82 5.58
C ALA A 66 9.86 9.58 6.51
N PRO A 67 11.06 9.33 5.96
CA PRO A 67 12.29 9.21 6.74
C PRO A 67 12.57 10.47 7.58
#